data_AF-A0A8T5V6R4-F1
#
_entry.id   AF-A0A8T5V6R4-F1
#
_cell.length_a   1.000
_cell.length_b   1.000
_cell.length_c   1.000
_cell.angle_alpha   90.00
_cell.angle_beta   90.00
_cell.angle_gamma   90.00
#
_symmetry.space_group_name_H-M   'P 1'
#
loop_
_entity.id
_entity.type
_entity.pdbx_description
1 polymer ?
#
loop_
_entity_poly.entity_id
_entity_poly.type
_entity_poly.pdbx_seq_one_letter_code
_entity_poly.pdbx_strand_id
1 'polypeptide(L)'
;MMSQWIQKYPIITAKLEDYGWFVAPYVVGEEFTELNALSQFIDANPPADLNAKRLIEQKIFERLCDVAFSNQVRARYVWLGLQTPHFKEYSHLYESAIFSYYKREYPAAIALLLMALEGVVLSLAGWQLGSPNRKPSFAGLKTAIANIPVHHFANASEFDAVQDMYRAAFSNFINQSIYVDTGVADFSLSVLNRHVVLHGMDSGNFYRLEDVHRLLLAFDLLIDLLSLSNGLLYATVPNDATAYLERNEYYNKLRIGHITVRDAAEQEFKFLSEHPNYVRPNNEPVVLYGL
;
A
#
# COMPACT_ATOMS: atom_id res chain seq x y z
N MET A 1 7.45 19.83 -16.54
CA MET A 1 6.59 18.66 -16.27
C MET A 1 6.60 18.33 -14.78
N MET A 2 7.76 18.07 -14.17
CA MET A 2 7.88 17.84 -12.71
C MET A 2 7.35 19.00 -11.86
N SER A 3 7.66 20.25 -12.20
CA SER A 3 7.19 21.43 -11.43
C SER A 3 5.66 21.57 -11.37
N GLN A 4 4.96 21.28 -12.47
CA GLN A 4 3.49 21.29 -12.50
C GLN A 4 2.89 20.11 -11.73
N TRP A 5 3.53 18.94 -11.80
CA TRP A 5 3.12 17.77 -11.02
C TRP A 5 3.25 18.05 -9.52
N ILE A 6 4.40 18.56 -9.06
CA ILE A 6 4.63 18.92 -7.64
C ILE A 6 3.58 19.93 -7.14
N GLN A 7 3.22 20.92 -7.95
CA GLN A 7 2.22 21.91 -7.56
C GLN A 7 0.80 21.33 -7.46
N LYS A 8 0.44 20.40 -8.35
CA LYS A 8 -0.91 19.85 -8.45
C LYS A 8 -1.14 18.62 -7.56
N TYR A 9 -0.10 17.83 -7.30
CA TYR A 9 -0.17 16.60 -6.51
C TYR A 9 -0.88 16.80 -5.16
N PRO A 10 -0.53 17.79 -4.31
CA PRO A 10 -1.17 17.94 -3.01
C PRO A 10 -2.63 18.41 -3.15
N ILE A 11 -2.95 19.19 -4.18
CA ILE A 11 -4.31 19.68 -4.45
C ILE A 11 -5.22 18.50 -4.83
N ILE A 12 -4.77 17.68 -5.78
CA ILE A 12 -5.52 16.50 -6.24
C ILE A 12 -5.63 15.49 -5.09
N THR A 13 -4.53 15.21 -4.40
CA THR A 13 -4.50 14.24 -3.28
C THR A 13 -5.47 14.64 -2.18
N ALA A 14 -5.49 15.90 -1.74
CA ALA A 14 -6.44 16.36 -0.73
C ALA A 14 -7.91 16.12 -1.13
N LYS A 15 -8.24 16.18 -2.43
CA LYS A 15 -9.60 15.90 -2.92
C LYS A 15 -9.92 14.42 -2.95
N LEU A 16 -8.95 13.58 -3.31
CA LEU A 16 -9.11 12.13 -3.31
C LEU A 16 -9.18 11.56 -1.88
N GLU A 17 -8.53 12.21 -0.91
CA GLU A 17 -8.49 11.79 0.49
C GLU A 17 -9.89 11.77 1.14
N ASP A 18 -10.79 12.67 0.73
CA ASP A 18 -12.22 12.67 1.13
C ASP A 18 -12.94 11.35 0.78
N TYR A 19 -12.36 10.57 -0.13
CA TYR A 19 -12.83 9.27 -0.59
C TYR A 19 -11.87 8.13 -0.20
N GLY A 20 -10.89 8.38 0.66
CA GLY A 20 -9.90 7.39 1.10
C GLY A 20 -8.86 7.01 0.05
N TRP A 21 -8.66 7.86 -0.97
CA TRP A 21 -7.69 7.66 -2.05
C TRP A 21 -6.66 8.78 -2.09
N PHE A 22 -5.57 8.59 -2.83
CA PHE A 22 -4.55 9.61 -3.08
C PHE A 22 -3.83 9.29 -4.39
N VAL A 23 -3.07 10.25 -4.90
CA VAL A 23 -2.32 10.04 -6.15
C VAL A 23 -1.13 9.12 -5.88
N ALA A 24 -1.02 8.03 -6.62
CA ALA A 24 0.10 7.10 -6.50
C ALA A 24 1.41 7.77 -6.96
N PRO A 25 2.58 7.44 -6.35
CA PRO A 25 3.87 8.05 -6.69
C PRO A 25 4.28 8.01 -8.16
N TYR A 26 3.88 6.94 -8.84
CA TYR A 26 4.25 6.62 -10.22
C TYR A 26 3.19 7.05 -11.24
N VAL A 27 2.07 7.64 -10.78
CA VAL A 27 1.06 8.22 -11.66
C VAL A 27 1.57 9.57 -12.16
N VAL A 28 2.11 9.52 -13.37
CA VAL A 28 2.69 10.66 -14.09
C VAL A 28 2.14 10.69 -15.52
N GLY A 29 1.94 11.88 -16.09
CA GLY A 29 1.51 12.00 -17.48
C GLY A 29 -0.02 12.00 -17.68
N GLU A 30 -0.53 11.08 -18.49
CA GLU A 30 -1.94 11.06 -18.92
C GLU A 30 -2.87 10.73 -17.76
N GLU A 31 -2.56 9.68 -16.99
CA GLU A 31 -3.32 9.28 -15.81
C GLU A 31 -3.38 10.41 -14.77
N PHE A 32 -2.28 11.15 -14.61
CA PHE A 32 -2.26 12.33 -13.73
C PHE A 32 -3.14 13.47 -14.26
N THR A 33 -3.19 13.64 -15.58
CA THR A 33 -4.06 14.63 -16.23
C THR A 33 -5.54 14.26 -16.06
N GLU A 34 -5.87 12.98 -16.16
CA GLU A 34 -7.22 12.47 -15.89
C GLU A 34 -7.64 12.65 -14.44
N LEU A 35 -6.76 12.36 -13.47
CA LEU A 35 -7.02 12.60 -12.06
C LEU A 35 -7.19 14.09 -11.75
N ASN A 36 -6.42 14.96 -12.41
CA ASN A 36 -6.60 16.41 -12.31
C ASN A 36 -7.97 16.84 -12.85
N ALA A 37 -8.42 16.30 -13.99
CA ALA A 37 -9.74 16.58 -14.53
C ALA A 37 -10.86 16.06 -13.61
N LEU A 38 -10.68 14.88 -13.02
CA LEU A 38 -11.61 14.32 -12.04
C LEU A 38 -11.69 15.19 -10.77
N SER A 39 -10.57 15.68 -10.26
CA SER A 39 -10.54 16.63 -9.14
C SER A 39 -11.35 17.89 -9.45
N GLN A 40 -11.20 18.46 -10.64
CA GLN A 40 -11.98 19.63 -11.07
C GLN A 40 -13.47 19.32 -11.23
N PHE A 41 -13.81 18.12 -11.71
CA PHE A 41 -15.18 17.66 -11.79
C PHE A 41 -15.84 17.57 -10.40
N ILE A 42 -15.11 17.04 -9.40
CA ILE A 42 -15.59 16.94 -8.01
C ILE A 42 -15.88 18.33 -7.44
N ASP A 43 -14.99 19.30 -7.67
CA ASP A 43 -15.20 20.69 -7.20
C ASP A 43 -16.41 21.35 -7.86
N ALA A 44 -16.62 21.11 -9.15
CA ALA A 44 -17.77 21.63 -9.88
C ALA A 44 -19.09 20.91 -9.54
N ASN A 45 -19.01 19.67 -9.04
CA ASN A 45 -20.16 18.82 -8.73
C ASN A 45 -20.02 18.15 -7.35
N PRO A 46 -20.02 18.92 -6.24
CA PRO A 46 -19.95 18.34 -4.90
C PRO A 46 -21.09 17.33 -4.67
N PRO A 47 -20.82 16.16 -4.05
CA PRO A 47 -21.84 15.14 -3.89
C PRO A 47 -22.98 15.63 -2.99
N ALA A 48 -24.21 15.60 -3.50
CA ALA A 48 -25.40 16.02 -2.76
C ALA A 48 -25.86 14.99 -1.71
N ASP A 49 -25.51 13.72 -1.92
CA ASP A 49 -25.89 12.61 -1.05
C ASP A 49 -24.85 11.47 -1.10
N LEU A 50 -25.14 10.40 -0.35
CA LEU A 50 -24.27 9.24 -0.25
C LEU A 50 -24.11 8.48 -1.58
N ASN A 51 -25.16 8.40 -2.39
CA ASN A 51 -25.09 7.71 -3.67
C ASN A 51 -24.18 8.48 -4.63
N ALA A 52 -24.29 9.81 -4.67
CA ALA A 52 -23.38 10.67 -5.41
C ALA A 52 -21.93 10.52 -4.92
N LYS A 53 -21.70 10.44 -3.60
CA LYS A 53 -20.38 10.20 -3.02
C LYS A 53 -19.78 8.85 -3.48
N ARG A 54 -20.58 7.78 -3.51
CA ARG A 54 -20.17 6.45 -4.00
C ARG A 54 -19.87 6.43 -5.50
N LEU A 55 -20.63 7.17 -6.30
CA LEU A 55 -20.37 7.29 -7.74
C LEU A 55 -19.05 8.02 -8.02
N ILE A 56 -18.68 9.02 -7.21
CA ILE A 56 -17.38 9.67 -7.31
C ILE A 56 -16.26 8.70 -6.89
N GLU A 57 -16.43 7.99 -5.78
CA GLU A 57 -15.48 6.95 -5.35
C GLU A 57 -15.24 5.92 -6.46
N GLN A 58 -16.30 5.44 -7.10
CA GLN A 58 -16.20 4.49 -8.20
C GLN A 58 -15.40 5.07 -9.38
N LYS A 59 -15.60 6.34 -9.74
CA LYS A 59 -14.81 7.00 -10.78
C LYS A 59 -13.33 7.09 -10.42
N ILE A 60 -13.01 7.36 -9.16
CA ILE A 60 -11.62 7.37 -8.68
C ILE A 60 -11.03 5.96 -8.80
N PHE A 61 -11.77 4.96 -8.32
CA PHE A 61 -11.38 3.56 -8.38
C PHE A 61 -11.11 3.11 -9.82
N GLU A 62 -12.01 3.36 -10.76
CA GLU A 62 -11.86 2.99 -12.18
C GLU A 62 -10.62 3.63 -12.84
N ARG A 63 -10.19 4.80 -12.39
CA ARG A 63 -8.99 5.48 -12.90
C ARG A 63 -7.70 4.94 -12.30
N LEU A 64 -7.76 4.41 -11.07
CA LEU A 64 -6.60 3.90 -10.34
C LEU A 64 -6.47 2.37 -10.39
N CYS A 65 -7.51 1.64 -10.79
CA CYS A 65 -7.55 0.18 -10.67
C CYS A 65 -6.46 -0.47 -11.52
N ASP A 66 -6.28 -0.06 -12.77
CA ASP A 66 -5.29 -0.65 -13.67
C ASP A 66 -3.86 -0.33 -13.23
N VAL A 67 -3.69 0.83 -12.60
CA VAL A 67 -2.43 1.34 -12.06
C VAL A 67 -2.03 0.57 -10.79
N ALA A 68 -2.96 0.35 -9.85
CA ALA A 68 -2.72 -0.41 -8.63
C ALA A 68 -2.65 -1.93 -8.90
N PHE A 69 -3.35 -2.42 -9.94
CA PHE A 69 -3.42 -3.84 -10.28
C PHE A 69 -2.32 -4.32 -11.22
N SER A 70 -1.56 -3.43 -11.84
CA SER A 70 -0.55 -3.84 -12.81
C SER A 70 0.47 -4.81 -12.19
N ASN A 71 0.59 -6.00 -12.80
CA ASN A 71 1.59 -7.02 -12.43
C ASN A 71 2.99 -6.42 -12.37
N GLN A 72 3.30 -5.56 -13.33
CA GLN A 72 4.59 -4.90 -13.43
C GLN A 72 4.84 -3.98 -12.24
N VAL A 73 3.83 -3.19 -11.84
CA VAL A 73 3.92 -2.29 -10.70
C VAL A 73 4.09 -3.08 -9.41
N ARG A 74 3.28 -4.14 -9.19
CA ARG A 74 3.41 -4.99 -8.00
C ARG A 74 4.81 -5.63 -7.92
N ALA A 75 5.31 -6.15 -9.03
CA ALA A 75 6.65 -6.76 -9.11
C ALA A 75 7.76 -5.75 -8.82
N ARG A 76 7.65 -4.54 -9.36
CA ARG A 76 8.56 -3.41 -9.06
C ARG A 76 8.57 -3.10 -7.57
N TYR A 77 7.41 -2.96 -6.93
CA TYR A 77 7.37 -2.59 -5.51
C TYR A 77 7.82 -3.70 -4.56
N VAL A 78 7.66 -4.97 -4.93
CA VAL A 78 8.29 -6.07 -4.18
C VAL A 78 9.82 -5.97 -4.28
N TRP A 79 10.35 -5.82 -5.49
CA TRP A 79 11.79 -5.67 -5.72
C TRP A 79 12.38 -4.45 -4.99
N LEU A 80 11.69 -3.31 -5.04
CA LEU A 80 12.10 -2.11 -4.32
C LEU A 80 12.01 -2.31 -2.81
N GLY A 81 10.92 -2.89 -2.31
CA GLY A 81 10.74 -3.20 -0.89
C GLY A 81 11.83 -4.12 -0.32
N LEU A 82 12.40 -5.02 -1.13
CA LEU A 82 13.55 -5.86 -0.74
C LEU A 82 14.85 -5.06 -0.51
N GLN A 83 14.90 -3.80 -0.94
CA GLN A 83 16.05 -2.90 -0.81
C GLN A 83 15.79 -1.76 0.17
N THR A 84 14.52 -1.48 0.48
CA THR A 84 14.11 -0.37 1.34
C THR A 84 14.24 -0.73 2.84
N PRO A 85 15.02 0.04 3.64
CA PRO A 85 15.12 -0.13 5.09
C PRO A 85 13.75 -0.06 5.79
N HIS A 86 13.62 -0.74 6.94
CA HIS A 86 12.38 -1.00 7.68
C HIS A 86 11.36 -1.86 6.93
N PHE A 87 11.15 -1.61 5.64
CA PHE A 87 10.22 -2.37 4.81
C PHE A 87 10.69 -3.80 4.57
N LYS A 88 11.97 -3.97 4.24
CA LYS A 88 12.57 -5.26 3.86
C LYS A 88 12.29 -6.36 4.88
N GLU A 89 12.22 -6.03 6.18
CA GLU A 89 11.92 -6.97 7.26
C GLU A 89 10.54 -7.64 7.14
N TYR A 90 9.57 -6.93 6.57
CA TYR A 90 8.17 -7.36 6.46
C TYR A 90 7.76 -7.62 5.00
N SER A 91 8.69 -7.50 4.07
CA SER A 91 8.45 -7.64 2.63
C SER A 91 7.85 -9.01 2.24
N HIS A 92 8.09 -10.07 3.02
CA HIS A 92 7.51 -11.39 2.77
C HIS A 92 5.99 -11.43 3.00
N LEU A 93 5.50 -10.68 4.00
CA LEU A 93 4.06 -10.51 4.23
C LEU A 93 3.42 -9.71 3.10
N TYR A 94 4.11 -8.67 2.63
CA TYR A 94 3.67 -7.87 1.49
C TYR A 94 3.58 -8.69 0.20
N GLU A 95 4.62 -9.46 -0.16
CA GLU A 95 4.57 -10.32 -1.34
C GLU A 95 3.53 -11.46 -1.19
N SER A 96 3.38 -12.03 0.01
CA SER A 96 2.31 -12.99 0.30
C SER A 96 0.91 -12.40 0.09
N ALA A 97 0.72 -11.13 0.45
CA ALA A 97 -0.54 -10.43 0.19
C ALA A 97 -0.80 -10.25 -1.29
N ILE A 98 0.24 -9.97 -2.09
CA ILE A 98 0.14 -9.86 -3.55
C ILE A 98 -0.28 -11.20 -4.16
N PHE A 99 0.30 -12.32 -3.73
CA PHE A 99 -0.15 -13.64 -4.18
C PHE A 99 -1.62 -13.88 -3.86
N SER A 100 -2.01 -13.64 -2.59
CA SER A 100 -3.40 -13.78 -2.12
C SER A 100 -4.35 -12.93 -2.97
N TYR A 101 -3.95 -11.69 -3.25
CA TYR A 101 -4.71 -10.77 -4.07
C TYR A 101 -4.90 -11.26 -5.51
N TYR A 102 -3.85 -11.74 -6.19
CA TYR A 102 -3.97 -12.29 -7.56
C TYR A 102 -4.76 -13.61 -7.59
N LYS A 103 -4.74 -14.38 -6.50
CA LYS A 103 -5.61 -15.56 -6.29
C LYS A 103 -7.06 -15.20 -5.91
N ARG A 104 -7.37 -13.91 -5.76
CA ARG A 104 -8.69 -13.37 -5.35
C ARG A 104 -9.07 -13.70 -3.90
N GLU A 105 -8.08 -13.98 -3.06
CA GLU A 105 -8.20 -14.18 -1.62
C GLU A 105 -8.07 -12.83 -0.89
N TYR A 106 -8.96 -11.89 -1.20
CA TYR A 106 -8.88 -10.50 -0.70
C TYR A 106 -8.84 -10.36 0.83
N PRO A 107 -9.61 -11.14 1.62
CA PRO A 107 -9.50 -11.09 3.08
C PRO A 107 -8.09 -11.43 3.58
N ALA A 108 -7.44 -12.43 2.98
CA ALA A 108 -6.08 -12.82 3.32
C ALA A 108 -5.09 -11.73 2.93
N ALA A 109 -5.25 -11.14 1.74
CA ALA A 109 -4.43 -10.01 1.30
C ALA A 109 -4.49 -8.83 2.28
N ILE A 110 -5.68 -8.45 2.75
CA ILE A 110 -5.85 -7.34 3.70
C ILE A 110 -5.19 -7.64 5.03
N ALA A 111 -5.42 -8.84 5.59
CA ALA A 111 -4.81 -9.23 6.84
C ALA A 111 -3.28 -9.17 6.76
N LEU A 112 -2.71 -9.70 5.67
CA LEU A 112 -1.26 -9.68 5.41
C LEU A 112 -0.72 -8.26 5.22
N LEU A 113 -1.40 -7.39 4.45
CA LEU A 113 -1.02 -5.99 4.25
C LEU A 113 -1.03 -5.21 5.57
N LEU A 114 -2.05 -5.42 6.41
CA LEU A 114 -2.12 -4.72 7.69
C LEU A 114 -1.08 -5.22 8.69
N MET A 115 -0.79 -6.52 8.71
CA MET A 115 0.32 -7.07 9.51
C MET A 115 1.67 -6.49 9.05
N ALA A 116 1.90 -6.44 7.73
CA ALA A 116 3.10 -5.82 7.18
C ALA A 116 3.19 -4.33 7.55
N LEU A 117 2.09 -3.59 7.44
CA LEU A 117 2.04 -2.15 7.74
C LEU A 117 2.34 -1.88 9.22
N GLU A 118 1.68 -2.59 10.14
CA GLU A 118 1.94 -2.49 11.58
C GLU A 118 3.41 -2.78 11.89
N GLY A 119 3.98 -3.82 11.28
CA GLY A 119 5.39 -4.18 11.42
C GLY A 119 6.34 -3.06 10.98
N VAL A 120 6.13 -2.51 9.78
CA VAL A 120 6.96 -1.43 9.24
C VAL A 120 6.85 -0.18 10.11
N VAL A 121 5.65 0.22 10.51
CA VAL A 121 5.44 1.41 11.35
C VAL A 121 6.06 1.24 12.75
N LEU A 122 6.04 0.02 13.30
CA LEU A 122 6.74 -0.28 14.56
C LEU A 122 8.25 -0.21 14.41
N SER A 123 8.80 -0.75 13.31
CA SER A 123 10.24 -0.67 12.99
C SER A 123 10.68 0.79 12.85
N LEU A 124 9.87 1.64 12.18
CA LEU A 124 10.11 3.09 12.09
C LEU A 124 10.11 3.79 13.45
N ALA A 125 9.26 3.33 14.38
CA ALA A 125 9.23 3.83 15.75
C ALA A 125 10.37 3.26 16.63
N GLY A 126 11.33 2.51 16.05
CA GLY A 126 12.45 1.91 16.78
C GLY A 126 12.03 0.77 17.72
N TRP A 127 10.88 0.14 17.46
CA TRP A 127 10.36 -0.96 18.26
C TRP A 127 10.37 -2.27 17.48
N GLN A 128 10.80 -3.34 18.15
CA GLN A 128 10.78 -4.71 17.64
C GLN A 128 10.29 -5.66 18.73
N LEU A 129 9.75 -6.80 18.34
CA LEU A 129 9.34 -7.84 19.26
C LEU A 129 10.55 -8.31 20.09
N GLY A 130 10.39 -8.39 21.42
CA GLY A 130 11.47 -8.73 22.34
C GLY A 130 12.37 -7.55 22.74
N SER A 131 12.14 -6.35 22.21
CA SER A 131 12.80 -5.14 22.70
C SER A 131 12.44 -4.87 24.17
N PRO A 132 13.38 -4.39 25.01
CA PRO A 132 13.07 -3.97 26.38
C PRO A 132 12.18 -2.73 26.42
N ASN A 133 12.07 -2.00 25.31
CA ASN A 133 11.23 -0.81 25.21
C ASN A 133 9.74 -1.18 25.14
N ARG A 134 8.91 -0.38 25.82
CA ARG A 134 7.44 -0.51 25.71
C ARG A 134 7.00 -0.28 24.26
N LYS A 135 6.05 -1.10 23.79
CA LYS A 135 5.39 -0.90 22.48
C LYS A 135 4.84 0.53 22.38
N PRO A 136 5.15 1.28 21.31
CA PRO A 136 4.63 2.64 21.12
C PRO A 136 3.10 2.68 21.10
N SER A 137 2.52 3.77 21.58
CA SER A 137 1.08 4.06 21.43
C SER A 137 0.76 4.45 19.98
N PHE A 138 -0.51 4.46 19.59
CA PHE A 138 -0.87 4.93 18.23
C PHE A 138 -0.48 6.38 17.99
N ALA A 139 -0.53 7.23 19.01
CA ALA A 139 0.01 8.58 18.92
C ALA A 139 1.52 8.55 18.61
N GLY A 140 2.28 7.71 19.30
CA GLY A 140 3.71 7.51 19.01
C GLY A 140 3.98 6.98 17.60
N LEU A 141 3.17 6.04 17.11
CA LEU A 141 3.27 5.52 15.74
C LEU A 141 2.96 6.62 14.70
N LYS A 142 1.89 7.40 14.92
CA LYS A 142 1.55 8.57 14.07
C LYS A 142 2.69 9.58 14.03
N THR A 143 3.30 9.87 15.19
CA THR A 143 4.46 10.76 15.29
C THR A 143 5.68 10.21 14.55
N ALA A 144 5.94 8.90 14.62
CA ALA A 144 7.06 8.29 13.89
C ALA A 144 6.92 8.47 12.38
N ILE A 145 5.70 8.29 11.85
CA ILE A 145 5.40 8.48 10.43
C ILE A 145 5.55 9.96 10.02
N ALA A 146 4.98 10.88 10.81
CA ALA A 146 5.07 12.31 10.54
C ALA A 146 6.51 12.85 10.57
N ASN A 147 7.41 12.14 11.25
CA ASN A 147 8.82 12.51 11.42
C ASN A 147 9.78 11.63 10.60
N ILE A 148 9.30 10.87 9.60
CA ILE A 148 10.19 10.20 8.65
C ILE A 148 11.15 11.26 8.07
N PRO A 149 12.48 11.06 8.15
CA PRO A 149 13.45 12.07 7.78
C PRO A 149 13.43 12.36 6.28
N VAL A 150 13.77 13.60 5.91
CA VAL A 150 13.98 13.98 4.51
C VAL A 150 15.45 13.79 4.18
N HIS A 151 15.74 13.05 3.11
CA HIS A 151 17.08 12.99 2.55
C HIS A 151 17.27 14.12 1.54
N HIS A 152 18.33 14.91 1.72
CA HIS A 152 18.65 16.01 0.83
C HIS A 152 19.59 15.55 -0.29
N PHE A 153 19.06 15.49 -1.51
CA PHE A 153 19.84 15.14 -2.70
C PHE A 153 20.61 16.33 -3.23
N ALA A 154 21.93 16.20 -3.35
CA ALA A 154 22.78 17.21 -3.96
C ALA A 154 22.36 17.42 -5.44
N ASN A 155 21.84 18.60 -5.75
CA ASN A 155 21.33 19.03 -7.08
C ASN A 155 19.94 18.50 -7.46
N ALA A 156 19.10 18.10 -6.51
CA ALA A 156 17.72 17.70 -6.79
C ALA A 156 16.75 18.10 -5.66
N SER A 157 16.68 19.40 -5.36
CA SER A 157 15.87 19.94 -4.26
C SER A 157 14.36 19.73 -4.41
N GLU A 158 13.89 19.45 -5.62
CA GLU A 158 12.52 19.03 -5.89
C GLU A 158 12.11 17.76 -5.13
N PHE A 159 13.06 16.85 -4.83
CA PHE A 159 12.77 15.63 -4.07
C PHE A 159 12.49 15.88 -2.59
N ASP A 160 12.91 17.01 -2.03
CA ASP A 160 12.53 17.39 -0.67
C ASP A 160 11.02 17.63 -0.62
N ALA A 161 10.49 18.37 -1.60
CA ALA A 161 9.06 18.60 -1.75
C ALA A 161 8.30 17.30 -2.04
N VAL A 162 8.85 16.38 -2.85
CA VAL A 162 8.24 15.06 -3.09
C VAL A 162 8.11 14.24 -1.80
N GLN A 163 9.19 14.18 -1.01
CA GLN A 163 9.18 13.47 0.27
C GLN A 163 8.15 14.08 1.24
N ASP A 164 8.07 15.40 1.31
CA ASP A 164 7.08 16.10 2.14
C ASP A 164 5.64 15.78 1.73
N MET A 165 5.35 15.79 0.43
CA MET A 165 4.04 15.45 -0.11
C MET A 165 3.67 13.98 0.18
N TYR A 166 4.59 13.05 -0.02
CA TYR A 166 4.35 11.63 0.26
C TYR A 166 4.14 11.36 1.74
N ARG A 167 4.95 12.00 2.59
CA ARG A 167 4.80 11.92 4.04
C ARG A 167 3.46 12.47 4.51
N ALA A 168 3.01 13.59 3.95
CA ALA A 168 1.72 14.19 4.27
C ALA A 168 0.56 13.26 3.86
N ALA A 169 0.54 12.81 2.60
CA ALA A 169 -0.50 11.92 2.07
C ALA A 169 -0.59 10.60 2.84
N PHE A 170 0.57 9.98 3.13
CA PHE A 170 0.61 8.73 3.91
C PHE A 170 0.16 8.96 5.37
N SER A 171 0.58 10.06 6.00
CA SER A 171 0.13 10.42 7.35
C SER A 171 -1.38 10.61 7.41
N ASN A 172 -1.96 11.30 6.41
CA ASN A 172 -3.40 11.50 6.31
C ASN A 172 -4.14 10.18 6.15
N PHE A 173 -3.70 9.31 5.24
CA PHE A 173 -4.26 7.97 5.05
C PHE A 173 -4.24 7.16 6.35
N ILE A 174 -3.11 7.12 7.07
CA ILE A 174 -3.00 6.41 8.34
C ILE A 174 -3.95 6.99 9.39
N ASN A 175 -4.09 8.31 9.46
CA ASN A 175 -4.94 8.96 10.45
C ASN A 175 -6.42 8.77 10.19
N GLN A 176 -6.84 8.83 8.93
CA GLN A 176 -8.25 8.84 8.52
C GLN A 176 -8.80 7.43 8.25
N SER A 177 -7.95 6.52 7.79
CA SER A 177 -8.36 5.14 7.49
C SER A 177 -7.93 4.19 8.62
N ILE A 178 -6.62 4.05 8.86
CA ILE A 178 -6.10 2.94 9.66
C ILE A 178 -6.24 3.15 11.17
N TYR A 179 -5.94 4.35 11.68
CA TYR A 179 -5.93 4.70 13.10
C TYR A 179 -7.00 5.74 13.46
N VAL A 180 -8.08 5.81 12.68
CA VAL A 180 -9.24 6.61 13.04
C VAL A 180 -9.98 5.94 14.21
N ASP A 181 -10.49 6.76 15.12
CA ASP A 181 -11.34 6.29 16.20
C ASP A 181 -12.68 5.82 15.59
N THR A 182 -13.04 4.57 15.84
CA THR A 182 -14.27 3.95 15.32
C THR A 182 -15.54 4.65 15.81
N GLY A 183 -15.49 5.36 16.94
CA GLY A 183 -16.63 6.13 17.46
C GLY A 183 -17.00 7.36 16.62
N VAL A 184 -16.11 7.81 15.73
CA VAL A 184 -16.32 8.96 14.84
C VAL A 184 -16.02 8.65 13.37
N ALA A 185 -15.76 7.38 13.04
CA ALA A 185 -15.44 6.97 11.68
C ALA A 185 -16.64 7.14 10.74
N ASP A 186 -16.38 7.60 9.51
CA ASP A 186 -17.39 7.69 8.46
C ASP A 186 -17.55 6.34 7.75
N PHE A 187 -18.67 5.67 8.00
CA PHE A 187 -19.01 4.36 7.41
C PHE A 187 -19.67 4.47 6.03
N SER A 188 -19.74 5.67 5.44
CA SER A 188 -20.54 5.89 4.24
C SER A 188 -19.94 5.21 2.98
N LEU A 189 -18.62 5.20 2.85
CA LEU A 189 -17.89 4.65 1.70
C LEU A 189 -17.20 3.32 2.02
N SER A 190 -16.30 3.29 3.00
CA SER A 190 -15.70 2.08 3.56
C SER A 190 -14.97 2.40 4.86
N VAL A 191 -14.88 1.43 5.76
CA VAL A 191 -14.15 1.49 7.02
C VAL A 191 -12.87 0.68 6.88
N LEU A 192 -11.94 1.12 6.04
CA LEU A 192 -10.60 0.56 6.01
C LEU A 192 -9.87 0.89 7.32
N ASN A 193 -10.27 0.22 8.40
CA ASN A 193 -9.86 0.44 9.77
C ASN A 193 -9.44 -0.90 10.36
N ARG A 194 -8.23 -0.95 10.91
CA ARG A 194 -7.66 -2.18 11.46
C ARG A 194 -8.49 -2.84 12.56
N HIS A 195 -9.24 -2.06 13.36
CA HIS A 195 -10.06 -2.61 14.44
C HIS A 195 -11.25 -3.37 13.88
N VAL A 196 -11.83 -2.91 12.78
CA VAL A 196 -12.94 -3.59 12.10
C VAL A 196 -12.50 -4.95 11.57
N VAL A 197 -11.26 -5.05 11.04
CA VAL A 197 -10.68 -6.29 10.50
C VAL A 197 -10.55 -7.34 11.60
N LEU A 198 -9.98 -6.92 12.72
CA LEU A 198 -9.57 -7.81 13.81
C LEU A 198 -10.74 -8.20 14.70
N HIS A 199 -11.78 -7.37 14.75
CA HIS A 199 -12.96 -7.61 15.58
C HIS A 199 -14.17 -8.11 14.79
N GLY A 200 -14.03 -8.35 13.49
CA GLY A 200 -15.04 -9.00 12.66
C GLY A 200 -16.40 -8.33 12.76
N MET A 201 -16.41 -6.99 12.76
CA MET A 201 -17.61 -6.22 13.06
C MET A 201 -18.58 -6.27 11.87
N ASP A 202 -19.52 -7.20 12.00
CA ASP A 202 -20.71 -7.45 11.20
C ASP A 202 -20.54 -8.30 9.91
N SER A 203 -21.43 -9.27 9.76
CA SER A 203 -21.45 -10.18 8.61
C SER A 203 -21.91 -9.43 7.36
N GLY A 204 -20.97 -9.08 6.49
CA GLY A 204 -21.25 -8.38 5.22
C GLY A 204 -20.34 -7.19 4.93
N ASN A 205 -19.58 -6.72 5.93
CA ASN A 205 -18.73 -5.54 5.83
C ASN A 205 -17.26 -5.84 6.15
N PHE A 206 -16.75 -7.05 5.83
CA PHE A 206 -15.35 -7.35 6.10
C PHE A 206 -14.48 -6.33 5.36
N TYR A 207 -14.39 -6.39 4.02
CA TYR A 207 -13.75 -5.36 3.18
C TYR A 207 -14.21 -5.47 1.73
N ARG A 208 -14.04 -4.40 0.96
CA ARG A 208 -14.25 -4.38 -0.50
C ARG A 208 -12.91 -4.48 -1.24
N LEU A 209 -12.96 -4.72 -2.55
CA LEU A 209 -11.77 -4.79 -3.41
C LEU A 209 -10.96 -3.49 -3.36
N GLU A 210 -11.67 -2.37 -3.33
CA GLU A 210 -11.16 -1.01 -3.22
C GLU A 210 -10.25 -0.83 -2.01
N ASP A 211 -10.55 -1.52 -0.90
CA ASP A 211 -9.75 -1.43 0.32
C ASP A 211 -8.39 -2.11 0.19
N VAL A 212 -8.34 -3.24 -0.54
CA VAL A 212 -7.05 -3.88 -0.88
C VAL A 212 -6.21 -2.93 -1.72
N HIS A 213 -6.82 -2.26 -2.69
CA HIS A 213 -6.12 -1.33 -3.58
C HIS A 213 -5.63 -0.09 -2.87
N ARG A 214 -6.43 0.48 -1.96
CA ARG A 214 -5.99 1.60 -1.10
C ARG A 214 -4.79 1.21 -0.26
N LEU A 215 -4.79 0.01 0.34
CA LEU A 215 -3.62 -0.49 1.08
C LEU A 215 -2.43 -0.65 0.15
N LEU A 216 -2.60 -1.30 -1.01
CA LEU A 216 -1.53 -1.47 -1.99
C LEU A 216 -0.92 -0.13 -2.44
N LEU A 217 -1.74 0.90 -2.68
CA LEU A 217 -1.28 2.26 -2.98
C LEU A 217 -0.56 2.90 -1.79
N ALA A 218 -1.00 2.64 -0.56
CA ALA A 218 -0.35 3.17 0.64
C ALA A 218 1.02 2.54 0.84
N PHE A 219 1.16 1.26 0.51
CA PHE A 219 2.44 0.57 0.43
C PHE A 219 3.34 1.17 -0.64
N ASP A 220 2.82 1.44 -1.84
CA ASP A 220 3.61 2.07 -2.91
C ASP A 220 4.18 3.43 -2.45
N LEU A 221 3.33 4.25 -1.84
CA LEU A 221 3.69 5.56 -1.29
C LEU A 221 4.73 5.45 -0.17
N LEU A 222 4.53 4.51 0.76
CA LEU A 222 5.44 4.26 1.88
C LEU A 222 6.80 3.77 1.40
N ILE A 223 6.83 2.82 0.46
CA ILE A 223 8.08 2.27 -0.07
C ILE A 223 8.88 3.36 -0.78
N ASP A 224 8.24 4.20 -1.60
CA ASP A 224 8.95 5.30 -2.27
C ASP A 224 9.42 6.36 -1.26
N LEU A 225 8.59 6.73 -0.28
CA LEU A 225 8.98 7.67 0.78
C LEU A 225 10.20 7.15 1.56
N LEU A 226 10.18 5.90 2.00
CA LEU A 226 11.27 5.28 2.75
C LEU A 226 12.52 5.09 1.88
N SER A 227 12.35 4.83 0.59
CA SER A 227 13.49 4.74 -0.33
C SER A 227 14.17 6.10 -0.46
N LEU A 228 13.39 7.15 -0.73
CA LEU A 228 13.90 8.52 -0.82
C LEU A 228 14.56 8.97 0.48
N SER A 229 13.93 8.73 1.64
CA SER A 229 14.49 9.09 2.96
C SER A 229 15.82 8.41 3.28
N ASN A 230 16.11 7.29 2.61
CA ASN A 230 17.37 6.54 2.73
C ASN A 230 18.35 6.83 1.58
N GLY A 231 18.11 7.88 0.78
CA GLY A 231 19.00 8.28 -0.32
C GLY A 231 18.90 7.40 -1.56
N LEU A 232 17.84 6.60 -1.68
CA LEU A 232 17.63 5.66 -2.78
C LEU A 232 16.68 6.26 -3.83
N LEU A 233 17.22 6.62 -5.00
CA LEU A 233 16.46 7.26 -6.10
C LEU A 233 15.80 6.26 -7.07
N TYR A 234 15.17 5.20 -6.53
CA TYR A 234 14.50 4.20 -7.36
C TYR A 234 13.13 4.64 -7.90
N ALA A 235 12.59 5.75 -7.40
CA ALA A 235 11.38 6.37 -7.93
C ALA A 235 11.60 6.97 -9.34
N THR A 236 12.86 7.26 -9.72
CA THR A 236 13.18 7.94 -10.99
C THR A 236 14.26 7.26 -11.86
N VAL A 237 15.16 6.39 -11.33
CA VAL A 237 16.15 5.60 -12.12
C VAL A 237 16.59 4.32 -11.36
N PRO A 238 16.81 3.15 -11.97
CA PRO A 238 16.37 2.62 -13.26
C PRO A 238 15.22 1.62 -13.11
N ASN A 239 14.37 1.62 -14.14
CA ASN A 239 13.39 0.58 -14.41
C ASN A 239 14.12 -0.67 -14.92
N ASP A 240 14.87 -1.35 -14.06
CA ASP A 240 15.44 -2.67 -14.39
C ASP A 240 14.29 -3.68 -14.43
N ALA A 241 13.50 -3.60 -15.49
CA ALA A 241 12.40 -4.52 -15.74
C ALA A 241 12.88 -5.96 -15.75
N THR A 242 14.18 -6.21 -16.02
CA THR A 242 14.74 -7.56 -15.96
C THR A 242 14.89 -8.06 -14.53
N ALA A 243 15.18 -7.18 -13.56
CA ALA A 243 15.34 -7.55 -12.15
C ALA A 243 14.05 -8.10 -11.50
N TYR A 244 12.88 -7.78 -12.05
CA TYR A 244 11.59 -8.25 -11.53
C TYR A 244 10.69 -8.86 -12.61
N LEU A 245 11.24 -9.18 -13.79
CA LEU A 245 10.50 -9.78 -14.92
C LEU A 245 9.87 -11.11 -14.52
N GLU A 246 10.64 -11.96 -13.81
CA GLU A 246 10.15 -13.28 -13.39
C GLU A 246 8.91 -13.18 -12.50
N ARG A 247 8.91 -12.23 -11.55
CA ARG A 247 7.75 -11.93 -10.69
C ARG A 247 6.56 -11.42 -11.50
N ASN A 248 6.81 -10.48 -12.42
CA ASN A 248 5.77 -9.94 -13.29
C ASN A 248 5.08 -11.03 -14.14
N GLU A 249 5.86 -11.91 -14.77
CA GLU A 249 5.35 -13.05 -15.53
C GLU A 249 4.56 -14.01 -14.64
N TYR A 250 5.06 -14.29 -13.44
CA TYR A 250 4.39 -15.14 -12.47
C TYR A 250 3.06 -14.56 -11.99
N TYR A 251 3.01 -13.27 -11.63
CA TYR A 251 1.78 -12.60 -11.24
C TYR A 251 0.75 -12.62 -12.38
N ASN A 252 1.20 -12.49 -13.63
CA ASN A 252 0.30 -12.66 -14.78
C ASN A 252 -0.27 -14.08 -14.86
N LYS A 253 0.55 -15.13 -14.63
CA LYS A 253 0.08 -16.53 -14.58
C LYS A 253 -0.95 -16.75 -13.48
N LEU A 254 -0.72 -16.22 -12.28
CA LEU A 254 -1.69 -16.26 -11.17
C LEU A 254 -3.00 -15.58 -11.56
N ARG A 255 -2.92 -14.35 -12.10
CA ARG A 255 -4.07 -13.53 -12.49
C ARG A 255 -4.98 -14.21 -13.51
N ILE A 256 -4.40 -14.87 -14.52
CA ILE A 256 -5.15 -15.56 -15.59
C ILE A 256 -5.50 -17.01 -15.23
N GLY A 257 -5.05 -17.53 -14.08
CA GLY A 257 -5.31 -18.90 -13.64
C GLY A 257 -4.54 -19.97 -14.43
N HIS A 258 -3.45 -19.61 -15.11
CA HIS A 258 -2.64 -20.52 -15.92
C HIS A 258 -1.49 -21.14 -15.11
N ILE A 259 -1.79 -21.65 -13.92
CA ILE A 259 -0.81 -22.32 -13.06
C ILE A 259 -1.50 -23.31 -12.14
N THR A 260 -0.88 -24.47 -11.90
CA THR A 260 -1.43 -25.44 -10.96
C THR A 260 -1.17 -24.99 -9.52
N VAL A 261 -1.96 -25.47 -8.56
CA VAL A 261 -1.75 -25.18 -7.12
C VAL A 261 -0.34 -25.57 -6.67
N ARG A 262 0.17 -26.70 -7.17
CA ARG A 262 1.51 -27.19 -6.84
C ARG A 262 2.59 -26.25 -7.38
N ASP A 263 2.53 -25.92 -8.67
CA ASP A 263 3.54 -25.05 -9.29
C ASP A 263 3.49 -23.64 -8.69
N ALA A 264 2.29 -23.16 -8.34
CA ALA A 264 2.13 -21.90 -7.63
C ALA A 264 2.84 -21.93 -6.27
N ALA A 265 2.64 -22.98 -5.47
CA ALA A 265 3.28 -23.11 -4.17
C ALA A 265 4.82 -23.22 -4.25
N GLU A 266 5.35 -23.96 -5.24
CA GLU A 266 6.79 -24.08 -5.45
C GLU A 266 7.41 -22.73 -5.85
N GLN A 267 6.75 -21.98 -6.74
CA GLN A 267 7.24 -20.66 -7.18
C GLN A 267 7.08 -19.59 -6.09
N GLU A 268 5.98 -19.57 -5.33
CA GLU A 268 5.80 -18.68 -4.18
C GLU A 268 6.89 -18.92 -3.15
N PHE A 269 7.19 -20.20 -2.87
CA PHE A 269 8.28 -20.54 -1.97
C PHE A 269 9.63 -20.01 -2.47
N LYS A 270 9.92 -20.15 -3.77
CA LYS A 270 11.15 -19.60 -4.37
C LYS A 270 11.25 -18.09 -4.10
N PHE A 271 10.22 -17.33 -4.43
CA PHE A 271 10.23 -15.88 -4.24
C PHE A 271 10.28 -15.48 -2.77
N LEU A 272 9.46 -16.10 -1.90
CA LEU A 272 9.44 -15.79 -0.47
C LEU A 272 10.78 -16.08 0.21
N SER A 273 11.54 -17.06 -0.28
CA SER A 273 12.88 -17.37 0.23
C SER A 273 13.91 -16.28 -0.04
N GLU A 274 13.63 -15.32 -0.93
CA GLU A 274 14.48 -14.15 -1.16
C GLU A 274 14.32 -13.07 -0.07
N HIS A 275 13.29 -13.17 0.77
CA HIS A 275 13.02 -12.22 1.84
C HIS A 275 13.75 -12.62 3.13
N PRO A 276 14.37 -11.67 3.84
CA PRO A 276 15.30 -11.99 4.93
C PRO A 276 14.64 -12.67 6.15
N ASN A 277 13.37 -12.36 6.42
CA ASN A 277 12.65 -12.86 7.59
C ASN A 277 11.56 -13.88 7.24
N TYR A 278 11.52 -14.36 6.01
CA TYR A 278 10.57 -15.40 5.66
C TYR A 278 10.94 -16.71 6.35
N VAL A 279 10.01 -17.24 7.14
CA VAL A 279 10.13 -18.57 7.74
C VAL A 279 9.08 -19.46 7.12
N ARG A 280 9.53 -20.54 6.48
CA ARG A 280 8.62 -21.53 5.89
C ARG A 280 7.78 -22.17 7.00
N PRO A 281 6.45 -22.29 6.84
CA PRO A 281 5.63 -23.09 7.74
C PRO A 281 6.18 -24.51 7.81
N ASN A 282 6.32 -25.07 9.03
CA ASN A 282 6.73 -26.46 9.19
C ASN A 282 5.71 -27.37 8.50
N ASN A 283 6.17 -28.19 7.56
CA ASN A 283 5.34 -29.21 6.90
C ASN A 283 5.08 -30.44 7.82
N GLU A 284 5.19 -30.28 9.14
CA GLU A 284 4.83 -31.38 10.03
C GLU A 284 3.35 -31.69 9.82
N PRO A 285 2.98 -32.94 9.53
CA PRO A 285 1.58 -33.30 9.39
C PRO A 285 0.89 -32.92 10.70
N VAL A 286 -0.11 -32.05 10.61
CA VAL A 286 -1.04 -31.82 11.72
C VAL A 286 -1.66 -33.19 12.00
N VAL A 287 -1.24 -33.82 13.10
CA VAL A 287 -1.93 -34.98 13.63
C VAL A 287 -3.29 -34.46 14.05
N LEU A 288 -4.28 -34.60 13.16
CA LEU A 288 -5.68 -34.41 13.49
C LEU A 288 -6.02 -35.52 14.50
N TYR A 289 -5.84 -35.22 15.78
CA TYR A 289 -6.47 -36.01 16.82
C TYR A 289 -7.96 -35.91 16.58
N GLY A 290 -8.57 -37.05 16.22
CA GLY A 290 -9.94 -37.13 15.71
C GLY A 290 -10.93 -36.34 16.55
N LEU A 291 -11.72 -35.52 15.85
CA LEU A 291 -13.03 -35.08 16.29
C LEU A 291 -14.06 -36.17 15.97
#